data_AF-A0A9W7W2B9-F1
#
_entry.id   AF-A0A9W7W2B9-F1
#
_cell.length_a   1.000
_cell.length_b   1.000
_cell.length_c   1.000
_cell.angle_alpha   90.00
_cell.angle_beta   90.00
_cell.angle_gamma   90.00
#
_symmetry.space_group_name_H-M   'P 1'
#
loop_
_entity.id
_entity.type
_entity.pdbx_description
1 polymer ?
#
loop_
_entity_poly.entity_id
_entity_poly.type
_entity_poly.pdbx_seq_one_letter_code
_entity_poly.pdbx_strand_id
1 'polypeptide(L)'
;MHTLPSDLEALSITPNPNSPPQQVIELDGTYLEGGGQLLRTAVCLSALTGTPVRITNIRGNRNGGGGLKAQHLASVKWLARAASARATGADADSKELLSEPDQGTADQDVFTRGRDEDGHEIY
;
A
#
# COMPACT_ATOMS: atom_id res chain seq x y z
N MET A 1 4.23 -7.38 -38.69
CA MET A 1 3.45 -8.01 -37.61
C MET A 1 4.43 -8.73 -36.70
N HIS A 2 4.85 -8.08 -35.62
CA HIS A 2 5.80 -8.64 -34.66
C HIS A 2 4.97 -9.22 -33.51
N THR A 3 4.83 -10.54 -33.48
CA THR A 3 4.15 -11.25 -32.38
C THR A 3 5.04 -11.18 -31.15
N LEU A 4 4.51 -10.64 -30.06
CA LEU A 4 5.17 -10.65 -28.75
C LEU A 4 5.47 -12.12 -28.35
N PRO A 5 6.63 -12.42 -27.76
CA PRO A 5 6.98 -13.77 -27.34
C PRO A 5 6.00 -14.29 -26.29
N SER A 6 5.67 -15.58 -26.39
CA SER A 6 4.79 -16.38 -25.54
C SER A 6 5.13 -16.40 -24.05
N ASP A 7 6.25 -15.78 -23.67
CA ASP A 7 6.90 -15.95 -22.38
C ASP A 7 6.47 -14.84 -21.38
N LEU A 8 5.61 -13.91 -21.82
CA LEU A 8 5.05 -12.82 -21.01
C LEU A 8 3.86 -13.23 -20.13
N GLU A 9 3.26 -14.41 -20.34
CA GLU A 9 2.21 -14.96 -19.46
C GLU A 9 2.75 -15.38 -18.07
N ALA A 10 4.06 -15.57 -17.93
CA ALA A 10 4.70 -15.94 -16.65
C ALA A 10 4.91 -14.75 -15.68
N LEU A 11 4.47 -13.54 -16.06
CA LEU A 11 4.52 -12.33 -15.22
C LEU A 11 3.19 -11.99 -14.55
N SER A 12 2.21 -12.89 -14.56
CA SER A 12 1.06 -12.75 -13.67
C SER A 12 1.55 -12.98 -12.23
N ILE A 13 1.79 -11.88 -11.49
CA ILE A 13 1.96 -11.88 -10.03
C ILE A 13 0.57 -12.16 -9.42
N THR A 14 -0.05 -13.28 -9.79
CA THR A 14 -1.24 -13.78 -9.10
C THR A 14 -0.72 -14.55 -7.90
N PRO A 15 -0.97 -14.07 -6.68
CA PRO A 15 -0.51 -14.77 -5.50
C PRO A 15 -1.12 -16.19 -5.45
N ASN A 16 -0.31 -17.17 -5.07
CA ASN A 16 -0.74 -18.56 -4.98
C ASN A 16 -1.82 -18.70 -3.87
N PRO A 17 -3.05 -19.14 -4.19
CA PRO A 17 -4.14 -19.26 -3.22
C PRO A 17 -3.91 -20.35 -2.16
N ASN A 18 -2.91 -21.21 -2.34
CA ASN A 18 -2.51 -22.25 -1.39
C ASN A 18 -1.31 -21.86 -0.51
N SER A 19 -0.94 -20.57 -0.48
CA SER A 19 0.12 -20.10 0.42
C SER A 19 -0.33 -20.23 1.88
N PRO A 20 0.54 -20.65 2.81
CA PRO A 20 0.23 -20.62 4.24
C PRO A 20 -0.18 -19.20 4.66
N PRO A 21 -0.94 -19.01 5.76
CA PRO A 21 -1.29 -17.68 6.25
C PRO A 21 -0.01 -16.84 6.35
N GLN A 22 0.04 -15.77 5.55
CA GLN A 22 1.25 -14.96 5.43
C GLN A 22 1.53 -14.30 6.79
N GLN A 23 2.69 -14.58 7.36
CA GLN A 23 3.11 -14.00 8.63
C GLN A 23 3.16 -12.48 8.50
N VAL A 24 2.54 -11.77 9.45
CA VAL A 24 2.57 -10.30 9.50
C VAL A 24 4.01 -9.84 9.67
N ILE A 25 4.48 -8.99 8.77
CA ILE A 25 5.79 -8.35 8.89
C ILE A 25 5.66 -7.16 9.84
N GLU A 26 6.49 -7.15 10.88
CA GLU A 26 6.52 -6.09 11.89
C GLU A 26 7.65 -5.09 11.59
N LEU A 27 7.32 -3.81 11.49
CA LEU A 27 8.28 -2.73 11.21
C LEU A 27 8.21 -1.63 12.28
N ASP A 28 9.37 -1.14 12.69
CA ASP A 28 9.49 0.04 13.55
C ASP A 28 9.69 1.30 12.68
N GLY A 29 8.72 2.22 12.76
CA GLY A 29 8.69 3.49 12.03
C GLY A 29 9.69 4.55 12.51
N THR A 30 10.54 4.25 13.50
CA THR A 30 11.70 5.06 13.89
C THR A 30 12.97 4.74 13.11
N TYR A 31 13.04 3.60 12.43
CA TYR A 31 14.25 3.18 11.71
C TYR A 31 14.58 4.10 10.53
N LEU A 32 15.88 4.35 10.33
CA LEU A 32 16.46 5.21 9.28
C LEU A 32 15.87 6.63 9.26
N GLU A 33 15.31 7.06 8.12
CA GLU A 33 14.59 8.33 7.93
C GLU A 33 13.37 8.45 8.88
N GLY A 34 12.97 7.34 9.51
CA GLY A 34 12.05 7.27 10.63
C GLY A 34 10.72 7.93 10.30
N GLY A 35 10.13 7.63 9.15
CA GLY A 35 8.91 8.31 8.75
C GLY A 35 8.22 7.84 7.48
N GLY A 36 8.03 8.77 6.53
CA GLY A 36 7.08 8.59 5.44
C GLY A 36 7.52 7.66 4.31
N GLN A 37 8.83 7.53 4.08
CA GLN A 37 9.35 6.66 3.03
C GLN A 37 9.21 5.18 3.41
N LEU A 38 9.65 4.80 4.61
CA LEU A 38 9.47 3.45 5.15
C LEU A 38 8.00 3.02 5.04
N LEU A 39 7.09 3.87 5.51
CA LEU A 39 5.66 3.60 5.49
C LEU A 39 5.13 3.34 4.07
N ARG A 40 5.39 4.25 3.11
CA ARG A 40 4.87 4.11 1.75
C ARG A 40 5.44 2.89 1.05
N THR A 41 6.74 2.65 1.19
CA THR A 41 7.40 1.49 0.58
C THR A 41 6.88 0.20 1.18
N ALA A 42 6.76 0.10 2.50
CA ALA A 42 6.27 -1.10 3.18
C ALA A 42 4.82 -1.43 2.78
N VAL A 43 3.92 -0.45 2.76
CA VAL A 43 2.52 -0.67 2.36
C VAL A 43 2.41 -1.00 0.87
N CYS A 44 3.24 -0.39 0.01
CA CYS A 44 3.29 -0.72 -1.41
C CYS A 44 3.76 -2.16 -1.65
N LEU A 45 4.85 -2.57 -0.99
CA LEU A 45 5.34 -3.95 -1.08
C LEU A 45 4.33 -4.95 -0.53
N SER A 46 3.72 -4.64 0.62
CA SER A 46 2.62 -5.43 1.18
C SER A 46 1.52 -5.65 0.14
N ALA A 47 1.02 -4.58 -0.48
CA ALA A 47 0.02 -4.65 -1.53
C ALA A 47 0.47 -5.49 -2.75
N LEU A 48 1.73 -5.40 -3.16
CA LEU A 48 2.27 -6.15 -4.30
C LEU A 48 2.51 -7.63 -4.01
N THR A 49 2.91 -7.98 -2.79
CA THR A 49 3.25 -9.36 -2.41
C THR A 49 2.10 -10.10 -1.72
N GLY A 50 0.99 -9.41 -1.44
CA GLY A 50 -0.11 -9.92 -0.63
C GLY A 50 0.28 -10.20 0.83
N THR A 51 1.45 -9.72 1.28
CA THR A 51 1.98 -10.00 2.61
C THR A 51 1.53 -8.92 3.60
N PRO A 52 0.82 -9.25 4.69
CA PRO A 52 0.42 -8.27 5.68
C PRO A 52 1.62 -7.57 6.35
N VAL A 53 1.47 -6.28 6.66
CA VAL A 53 2.50 -5.49 7.34
C VAL A 53 1.90 -4.66 8.47
N ARG A 54 2.53 -4.70 9.64
CA ARG A 54 2.26 -3.81 10.77
C ARG A 54 3.45 -2.87 10.95
N ILE A 55 3.15 -1.58 11.10
CA ILE A 55 4.15 -0.54 11.27
C ILE A 55 3.81 0.22 12.54
N THR A 56 4.71 0.21 13.51
CA THR A 56 4.59 0.90 14.80
C THR A 56 5.48 2.14 14.81
N ASN A 57 5.37 2.99 15.85
CA ASN A 57 6.20 4.18 16.04
C ASN A 57 6.34 5.08 14.78
N ILE A 58 5.27 5.19 13.99
CA ILE A 58 5.29 5.93 12.73
C ILE A 58 5.76 7.36 12.99
N ARG A 59 6.81 7.79 12.28
CA ARG A 59 7.38 9.14 12.44
C ARG A 59 7.87 9.45 13.86
N GLY A 60 8.21 8.43 14.67
CA GLY A 60 8.53 8.58 16.08
C GLY A 60 9.76 9.46 16.37
N ASN A 61 10.73 9.54 15.45
CA ASN A 61 11.95 10.33 15.62
C ASN A 61 11.84 11.79 15.14
N ARG A 62 10.66 12.25 14.69
CA ARG A 62 10.51 13.62 14.15
C ARG A 62 10.13 14.65 15.21
N ASN A 63 10.98 15.66 15.33
CA ASN A 63 10.71 16.90 16.07
C ASN A 63 9.63 17.72 15.32
N GLY A 64 8.37 17.42 15.59
CA GLY A 64 7.21 18.05 14.92
C GLY A 64 5.92 17.23 14.98
N GLY A 65 5.85 16.24 15.88
CA GLY A 65 4.74 15.31 15.99
C GLY A 65 4.89 14.13 15.03
N GLY A 66 4.90 12.93 15.62
CA GLY A 66 4.91 11.67 14.88
C GLY A 66 3.59 11.37 14.17
N GLY A 67 3.38 10.11 13.87
CA GLY A 67 2.17 9.57 13.28
C GLY A 67 1.95 9.88 11.80
N LEU A 68 0.85 9.34 11.30
CA LEU A 68 0.36 9.51 9.93
C LEU A 68 -0.01 10.97 9.66
N LYS A 69 0.24 11.39 8.42
CA LYS A 69 -0.04 12.74 7.90
C LYS A 69 -0.84 12.59 6.62
N ALA A 70 -1.42 13.67 6.12
CA ALA A 70 -2.31 13.65 4.96
C ALA A 70 -1.74 12.85 3.78
N GLN A 71 -0.47 13.03 3.42
CA GLN A 71 0.16 12.29 2.32
C GLN A 71 0.32 10.79 2.59
N HIS A 72 0.51 10.40 3.85
CA HIS A 72 0.58 9.00 4.25
C HIS A 72 -0.79 8.35 4.12
N LEU A 73 -1.82 9.03 4.62
CA LEU A 73 -3.21 8.56 4.56
C LEU A 73 -3.69 8.41 3.13
N ALA A 74 -3.39 9.39 2.26
CA ALA A 74 -3.72 9.29 0.84
C ALA A 74 -3.09 8.03 0.21
N SER A 75 -1.80 7.79 0.47
CA SER A 75 -1.09 6.61 -0.05
C SER A 75 -1.69 5.31 0.46
N VAL A 76 -1.94 5.21 1.77
CA VAL A 76 -2.51 4.00 2.42
C VAL A 76 -3.92 3.72 1.91
N LYS A 77 -4.79 4.74 1.85
CA LYS A 77 -6.16 4.58 1.37
C LYS A 77 -6.21 4.18 -0.09
N TRP A 78 -5.34 4.76 -0.91
CA TRP A 78 -5.24 4.40 -2.33
C TRP A 78 -4.78 2.95 -2.50
N LEU A 79 -3.68 2.55 -1.83
CA LEU A 79 -3.17 1.18 -1.89
C LEU A 79 -4.17 0.16 -1.32
N ALA A 80 -4.90 0.53 -0.27
CA ALA A 80 -5.93 -0.32 0.30
C ALA A 80 -7.08 -0.58 -0.68
N ARG A 81 -7.48 0.41 -1.46
CA ARG A 81 -8.44 0.20 -2.55
C ARG A 81 -7.85 -0.64 -3.68
N ALA A 82 -6.63 -0.31 -4.10
CA ALA A 82 -5.97 -0.99 -5.21
C ALA A 82 -5.77 -2.49 -4.98
N ALA A 83 -5.38 -2.87 -3.76
CA ALA A 83 -5.11 -4.27 -3.39
C ALA A 83 -6.24 -4.93 -2.60
N SER A 84 -7.45 -4.35 -2.61
CA SER A 84 -8.58 -4.82 -1.79
C SER A 84 -8.19 -5.08 -0.32
N ALA A 85 -7.28 -4.26 0.21
CA ALA A 85 -6.66 -4.44 1.52
C ALA A 85 -7.52 -3.83 2.63
N ARG A 86 -7.48 -4.48 3.80
CA ARG A 86 -7.94 -3.88 5.04
C ARG A 86 -6.81 -3.06 5.65
N ALA A 87 -7.08 -1.80 6.00
CA ALA A 87 -6.13 -0.93 6.68
C ALA A 87 -6.69 -0.50 8.04
N THR A 88 -6.05 -0.95 9.12
CA THR A 88 -6.41 -0.61 10.51
C THR A 88 -5.43 0.42 11.06
N GLY A 89 -5.95 1.48 11.69
CA GLY A 89 -5.12 2.59 12.21
C GLY A 89 -4.77 3.65 11.14
N ALA A 90 -5.45 3.65 9.99
CA ALA A 90 -5.26 4.61 8.90
C ALA A 90 -5.95 5.97 9.18
N ASP A 91 -5.61 6.58 10.33
CA ASP A 91 -6.16 7.85 10.81
C ASP A 91 -5.06 8.89 11.04
N ALA A 92 -5.43 10.17 11.01
CA ALA A 92 -4.49 11.26 11.24
C ALA A 92 -3.78 11.12 12.59
N ASP A 93 -2.46 11.35 12.59
CA ASP A 93 -1.59 11.23 13.76
C ASP A 93 -1.50 9.84 14.39
N SER A 94 -2.12 8.81 13.81
CA SER A 94 -1.95 7.43 14.25
C SER A 94 -0.48 7.02 14.18
N LYS A 95 0.00 6.38 15.24
CA LYS A 95 1.39 5.91 15.36
C LYS A 95 1.56 4.46 14.96
N GLU A 96 0.45 3.81 14.60
CA GLU A 96 0.41 2.42 14.21
C GLU A 96 -0.51 2.23 13.00
N LEU A 97 -0.07 1.38 12.08
CA LEU A 97 -0.86 0.99 10.91
C LEU A 97 -0.67 -0.52 10.69
N LEU A 98 -1.77 -1.23 10.49
CA LEU A 98 -1.78 -2.59 9.97
C LEU A 98 -2.44 -2.57 8.58
N SER A 99 -1.73 -3.06 7.57
CA SER A 99 -2.24 -3.27 6.22
C SER A 99 -2.30 -4.77 5.93
N GLU A 100 -3.48 -5.25 5.59
CA GLU A 100 -3.79 -6.65 5.30
C GLU A 100 -4.38 -6.73 3.89
N PRO A 101 -3.54 -6.86 2.84
CA PRO A 101 -4.00 -7.06 1.47
C PRO A 101 -4.77 -8.37 1.35
N ASP A 102 -5.87 -8.34 0.62
CA ASP A 102 -6.58 -9.55 0.23
C ASP A 102 -5.88 -10.14 -1.00
N GLN A 103 -5.80 -11.47 -1.10
CA GLN A 103 -5.21 -12.15 -2.25
C GLN A 103 -6.12 -12.07 -3.49
N GLY A 104 -7.25 -11.39 -3.38
CA GLY A 104 -8.26 -11.20 -4.42
C GLY A 104 -7.86 -10.17 -5.48
N THR A 105 -8.52 -10.26 -6.64
CA THR A 105 -8.27 -9.40 -7.80
C THR A 105 -8.27 -7.93 -7.42
N ALA A 106 -7.14 -7.26 -7.69
CA ALA A 106 -7.00 -5.82 -7.59
C ALA A 106 -8.16 -5.13 -8.34
N ASP A 107 -8.75 -4.11 -7.74
CA ASP A 107 -9.72 -3.25 -8.43
C ASP A 107 -9.00 -2.60 -9.62
N GLN A 108 -9.36 -2.98 -10.85
CA GLN A 108 -8.70 -2.47 -12.05
C GLN A 108 -9.11 -1.02 -12.38
N ASP A 109 -10.15 -0.50 -11.72
CA ASP A 109 -10.69 0.84 -11.96
C ASP A 109 -10.02 1.92 -11.08
N VAL A 110 -8.97 1.60 -10.33
CA VAL A 110 -8.27 2.55 -9.44
C VAL A 110 -7.55 3.66 -10.23
N PHE A 111 -7.30 3.45 -11.53
CA PHE A 111 -6.74 4.45 -12.45
C PHE A 111 -7.78 4.99 -13.44
N THR A 112 -9.03 5.16 -13.01
CA THR A 112 -10.05 5.74 -13.90
C THR A 112 -9.87 7.24 -14.00
N ARG A 113 -9.46 7.72 -15.19
CA ARG A 113 -9.41 9.16 -15.51
C ARG A 113 -10.79 9.79 -15.28
N GLY A 114 -10.86 10.72 -14.33
CA GLY A 114 -12.04 11.52 -14.00
C GLY A 114 -11.86 13.00 -14.31
N ARG A 115 -12.91 13.79 -14.05
CA ARG A 115 -12.84 15.25 -14.01
C ARG A 115 -13.36 15.76 -12.68
N ASP A 116 -12.69 16.75 -12.10
CA ASP A 116 -13.24 17.48 -10.94
C ASP A 116 -14.38 18.44 -11.36
N GLU A 117 -14.98 19.12 -10.39
CA GLU A 117 -16.06 20.09 -10.61
C GLU A 117 -15.62 21.27 -11.49
N ASP A 118 -14.32 21.55 -11.55
CA ASP A 118 -13.69 22.60 -12.35
C ASP A 118 -13.27 22.10 -13.76
N GLY A 119 -13.47 20.80 -14.04
CA GLY A 119 -13.17 20.18 -15.33
C GLY A 119 -11.70 19.78 -15.53
N HIS A 120 -10.85 19.86 -14.50
CA HIS A 120 -9.48 19.37 -14.58
C HIS A 120 -9.45 17.84 -14.62
N GLU A 121 -8.54 17.30 -15.42
CA GLU A 121 -8.29 15.86 -15.43
C GLU A 121 -7.67 15.45 -14.09
N ILE A 122 -8.30 14.49 -13.44
CA ILE A 122 -7.85 13.86 -12.21
C ILE A 122 -7.77 12.35 -12.42
N TYR A 123 -6.84 11.71 -11.74
CA TYR A 123 -6.61 10.26 -11.76
C TYR A 123 -6.86 9.66 -10.39
#